data_AF-A0A955D5J8-F1
#
_entry.id   AF-A0A955D5J8-F1
#
_cell.length_a   1.000
_cell.length_b   1.000
_cell.length_c   1.000
_cell.angle_alpha   90.00
_cell.angle_beta   90.00
_cell.angle_gamma   90.00
#
_symmetry.space_group_name_H-M   'P 1'
#
loop_
_entity.id
_entity.type
_entity.pdbx_description
1 polymer ?
#
loop_
_entity_poly.entity_id
_entity_poly.type
_entity_poly.pdbx_seq_one_letter_code
_entity_poly.pdbx_strand_id
1 'polypeptide(L)'
;MEHPPRDPDGPLPSLFAHDPEMKGLVEFFLGELSKRVDAVRSAMADKDLDELRTLAHQLRGAAGGYGYPSVGLAAAAVEQALVQGMCDEAGLASKVNELLELCERAAKPTA
;
A
#
# COMPACT_ATOMS: atom_id res chain seq x y z
N MET A 1 -1.25 5.81 -31.01
CA MET A 1 -1.38 5.26 -29.64
C MET A 1 -1.18 6.42 -28.68
N GLU A 2 -2.27 7.14 -28.42
CA GLU A 2 -2.29 8.19 -27.42
C GLU A 2 -2.24 7.51 -26.05
N HIS A 3 -1.16 7.71 -25.29
CA HIS A 3 -1.21 7.42 -23.86
C HIS A 3 -2.06 8.53 -23.23
N PRO A 4 -3.19 8.23 -22.56
CA PRO A 4 -3.95 9.26 -21.86
C PRO A 4 -3.08 9.94 -20.80
N PRO A 5 -3.40 11.18 -20.41
CA PRO A 5 -2.72 11.83 -19.31
C PRO A 5 -2.79 10.90 -18.10
N ARG A 6 -1.63 10.48 -17.59
CA ARG A 6 -1.55 9.74 -16.34
C ARG A 6 -2.02 10.69 -15.24
N ASP A 7 -3.28 10.59 -14.83
CA ASP A 7 -3.77 11.32 -13.67
C ASP A 7 -2.87 10.99 -12.48
N PRO A 8 -2.13 11.96 -11.91
CA PRO A 8 -1.27 11.70 -10.77
C PRO A 8 -2.06 11.26 -9.53
N ASP A 9 -3.38 11.55 -9.49
CA ASP A 9 -4.35 11.12 -8.49
C ASP A 9 -5.20 9.90 -8.91
N GLY A 10 -5.02 9.42 -10.15
CA GLY A 10 -5.81 8.33 -10.72
C GLY A 10 -5.61 6.99 -10.00
N PRO A 11 -6.54 6.03 -10.23
CA PRO A 11 -6.42 4.69 -9.67
C PRO A 11 -5.09 4.06 -10.06
N LEU A 12 -4.48 3.32 -9.14
CA LEU A 12 -3.21 2.65 -9.37
C LEU A 12 -3.51 1.26 -9.96
N PRO A 13 -3.30 1.02 -11.28
CA PRO A 13 -3.60 -0.28 -11.86
C PRO A 13 -2.57 -1.33 -11.41
N SER A 14 -3.05 -2.55 -11.16
CA SER A 14 -2.17 -3.70 -10.97
C SER A 14 -1.42 -4.05 -12.27
N LEU A 15 -0.18 -4.51 -12.16
CA LEU A 15 0.56 -5.12 -13.26
C LEU A 15 -0.17 -6.33 -13.88
N PHE A 16 -1.09 -6.95 -13.14
CA PHE A 16 -1.88 -8.10 -13.58
C PHE A 16 -3.30 -7.71 -14.00
N ALA A 17 -3.61 -6.43 -14.20
CA ALA A 17 -4.96 -5.98 -14.55
C ALA A 17 -5.52 -6.60 -15.85
N HIS A 18 -4.64 -7.04 -16.76
CA HIS A 18 -5.00 -7.71 -18.01
C HIS A 18 -4.96 -9.24 -17.94
N ASP A 19 -4.57 -9.80 -16.79
CA ASP A 19 -4.46 -11.23 -16.59
C ASP A 19 -5.74 -11.77 -15.93
N PRO A 20 -6.57 -12.56 -16.66
CA PRO A 20 -7.86 -13.00 -16.15
C PRO A 20 -7.76 -14.00 -14.99
N GLU A 21 -6.64 -14.72 -14.88
CA GLU A 21 -6.40 -15.67 -13.79
C GLU A 21 -6.08 -14.93 -12.49
N MET A 22 -5.32 -13.84 -12.59
CA MET A 22 -4.96 -12.98 -11.46
C MET A 22 -6.08 -12.04 -11.04
N LYS A 23 -7.03 -11.70 -11.93
CA LYS A 23 -8.09 -10.73 -11.64
C LYS A 23 -8.85 -11.03 -10.34
N GLY A 24 -9.34 -12.25 -10.16
CA GLY A 24 -10.09 -12.63 -8.95
C GLY A 24 -9.22 -12.57 -7.68
N LEU A 25 -7.92 -12.83 -7.81
CA LEU A 25 -6.98 -12.79 -6.71
C LEU A 25 -6.62 -11.34 -6.33
N VAL A 26 -6.49 -10.46 -7.33
CA VAL A 26 -6.36 -9.01 -7.14
C VAL A 26 -7.60 -8.44 -6.47
N GLU A 27 -8.80 -8.81 -6.91
CA GLU A 27 -10.06 -8.38 -6.27
C GLU A 27 -10.14 -8.82 -4.80
N PHE A 28 -9.74 -10.06 -4.49
CA PHE A 28 -9.62 -10.53 -3.10
C PHE A 28 -8.63 -9.70 -2.29
N PHE A 29 -7.44 -9.44 -2.86
CA PHE A 29 -6.44 -8.59 -2.21
C PHE A 29 -6.96 -7.18 -1.93
N LEU A 30 -7.67 -6.55 -2.86
CA LEU A 30 -8.26 -5.22 -2.67
C LEU A 30 -9.33 -5.19 -1.55
N GLY A 31 -10.12 -6.27 -1.42
CA GLY A 31 -11.05 -6.43 -0.31
C GLY A 31 -10.34 -6.47 1.05
N GLU A 32 -9.22 -7.18 1.14
CA GLU A 32 -8.40 -7.25 2.35
C GLU A 32 -7.56 -5.98 2.57
N LEU A 33 -7.17 -5.28 1.51
CA LEU A 33 -6.35 -4.07 1.55
C LEU A 33 -7.04 -2.98 2.36
N SER A 34 -8.35 -2.81 2.22
CA SER A 34 -9.13 -1.82 2.98
C SER A 34 -9.04 -2.06 4.49
N LYS A 35 -9.09 -3.31 4.95
CA LYS A 35 -8.94 -3.66 6.36
C LYS A 35 -7.53 -3.37 6.87
N ARG A 36 -6.52 -3.64 6.03
CA ARG A 36 -5.11 -3.37 6.36
C ARG A 36 -4.82 -1.88 6.46
N VAL A 37 -5.42 -1.07 5.59
CA VAL A 37 -5.35 0.40 5.64
C VAL A 37 -5.87 0.92 6.98
N ASP A 38 -7.04 0.43 7.42
CA ASP A 38 -7.63 0.81 8.71
C ASP A 38 -6.76 0.38 9.89
N ALA A 39 -6.21 -0.85 9.85
CA ALA A 39 -5.29 -1.35 10.87
C ALA A 39 -4.00 -0.51 10.96
N VAL A 40 -3.41 -0.14 9.81
CA VAL A 40 -2.21 0.71 9.75
C VAL A 40 -2.49 2.09 10.34
N ARG A 41 -3.66 2.67 10.03
CA ARG A 41 -4.09 3.96 10.58
C ARG A 41 -4.28 3.90 12.10
N SER A 42 -4.89 2.83 12.59
CA SER A 42 -5.09 2.61 14.02
C SER A 42 -3.78 2.39 14.76
N ALA A 43 -2.88 1.54 14.24
CA ALA A 43 -1.56 1.31 14.82
C ALA A 43 -0.74 2.61 14.90
N MET A 44 -0.83 3.47 13.88
CA MET A 44 -0.20 4.79 13.91
C MET A 44 -0.81 5.72 14.97
N ALA A 45 -2.13 5.74 15.10
CA ALA A 45 -2.81 6.58 16.08
C ALA A 45 -2.49 6.13 17.53
N ASP A 46 -2.39 4.83 17.76
CA ASP A 46 -2.04 4.25 19.07
C ASP A 46 -0.53 4.29 19.36
N LYS A 47 0.28 4.67 18.37
CA LYS A 47 1.75 4.57 18.40
C LYS A 47 2.25 3.14 18.62
N ASP A 48 1.49 2.16 18.15
CA ASP A 48 1.85 0.75 18.18
C ASP A 48 2.82 0.44 17.02
N LEU A 49 4.10 0.72 17.26
CA LEU A 49 5.16 0.58 16.27
C LEU A 49 5.43 -0.89 15.88
N ASP A 50 5.11 -1.85 16.76
CA ASP A 50 5.31 -3.27 16.49
C ASP A 50 4.24 -3.80 15.53
N GLU A 51 2.97 -3.46 15.79
CA GLU A 51 1.86 -3.77 14.88
C GLU A 51 2.06 -3.06 13.53
N LEU A 52 2.44 -1.79 13.53
CA LEU A 52 2.71 -1.04 12.31
C LEU A 52 3.80 -1.70 11.45
N ARG A 53 4.90 -2.16 12.08
CA ARG A 53 5.98 -2.88 11.41
C ARG A 53 5.46 -4.18 10.81
N THR A 54 4.67 -4.93 11.56
CA THR A 54 4.10 -6.21 11.13
C THR A 54 3.17 -6.03 9.93
N LEU A 55 2.28 -5.04 10.00
CA LEU A 55 1.39 -4.67 8.90
C LEU A 55 2.17 -4.23 7.66
N ALA A 56 3.19 -3.38 7.82
CA ALA A 56 4.05 -2.93 6.72
C ALA A 56 4.79 -4.11 6.05
N HIS A 57 5.33 -5.04 6.85
CA HIS A 57 5.97 -6.25 6.33
C HIS A 57 5.01 -7.11 5.51
N GLN A 58 3.80 -7.35 6.02
CA GLN A 58 2.78 -8.14 5.32
C GLN A 58 2.32 -7.45 4.02
N LEU A 59 2.11 -6.14 4.04
CA LEU A 59 1.76 -5.35 2.86
C LEU A 59 2.85 -5.41 1.80
N ARG A 60 4.12 -5.28 2.20
CA ARG A 60 5.27 -5.41 1.30
C ARG A 60 5.29 -6.76 0.58
N GLY A 61 5.10 -7.85 1.32
CA GLY A 61 5.09 -9.21 0.75
C GLY A 61 3.90 -9.45 -0.19
N ALA A 62 2.70 -9.02 0.22
CA ALA A 62 1.49 -9.22 -0.56
C ALA A 62 1.44 -8.34 -1.83
N ALA A 63 1.77 -7.05 -1.72
CA ALA A 63 1.61 -6.09 -2.81
C ALA A 63 2.42 -6.46 -4.05
N GLY A 64 3.64 -7.00 -3.88
CA GLY A 64 4.46 -7.49 -4.99
C GLY A 64 3.79 -8.65 -5.74
N GLY A 65 3.19 -9.60 -5.00
CA GLY A 65 2.50 -10.76 -5.58
C GLY A 65 1.22 -10.40 -6.34
N TYR A 66 0.59 -9.26 -6.02
CA TYR A 66 -0.64 -8.79 -6.67
C TYR A 66 -0.43 -7.65 -7.67
N GLY A 67 0.82 -7.33 -8.00
CA GLY A 67 1.13 -6.37 -9.06
C GLY A 67 1.04 -4.91 -8.63
N TYR A 68 1.19 -4.62 -7.33
CA TYR A 68 1.24 -3.27 -6.77
C TYR A 68 2.65 -2.94 -6.23
N PRO A 69 3.68 -2.85 -7.09
CA PRO A 69 5.05 -2.63 -6.65
C PRO A 69 5.22 -1.32 -5.86
N SER A 70 4.49 -0.25 -6.22
CA SER A 70 4.54 1.03 -5.50
C SER A 70 4.07 0.92 -4.05
N VAL A 71 2.99 0.17 -3.80
CA VAL A 71 2.50 -0.11 -2.44
C VAL A 71 3.56 -0.91 -1.67
N GLY A 72 4.16 -1.92 -2.32
CA GLY A 72 5.21 -2.73 -1.71
C GLY A 72 6.46 -1.92 -1.32
N LEU A 73 6.87 -0.97 -2.18
CA LEU A 73 8.00 -0.08 -1.92
C LEU A 73 7.73 0.89 -0.76
N ALA A 74 6.53 1.49 -0.72
CA ALA A 74 6.14 2.37 0.39
C ALA A 74 6.08 1.61 1.72
N ALA A 75 5.52 0.40 1.71
CA ALA A 75 5.48 -0.46 2.88
C ALA A 75 6.88 -0.84 3.38
N ALA A 76 7.80 -1.16 2.46
CA ALA A 76 9.21 -1.40 2.81
C ALA A 76 9.89 -0.17 3.41
N ALA A 77 9.52 1.05 2.97
CA ALA A 77 10.07 2.28 3.52
C ALA A 77 9.59 2.53 4.96
N VAL A 78 8.32 2.25 5.28
CA VAL A 78 7.78 2.28 6.65
C VAL A 78 8.49 1.26 7.53
N GLU A 79 8.55 0.00 7.08
CA GLU A 79 9.22 -1.09 7.80
C GLU A 79 10.68 -0.73 8.14
N GLN A 80 11.45 -0.24 7.16
CA GLN A 80 12.84 0.15 7.38
C GLN A 80 12.98 1.33 8.33
N ALA A 81 12.09 2.32 8.25
CA ALA A 81 12.11 3.46 9.17
C ALA A 81 11.93 3.01 10.63
N LEU A 82 11.04 2.03 10.86
CA LEU A 82 10.79 1.45 12.18
C LEU A 82 11.96 0.59 12.67
N VAL A 83 12.55 -0.24 11.80
CA VAL A 83 13.67 -1.12 12.17
C VAL A 83 14.95 -0.33 12.45
N GLN A 84 15.23 0.70 11.66
CA GLN A 84 16.45 1.48 11.78
C GLN A 84 16.34 2.60 12.84
N GLY A 85 15.13 2.98 13.25
CA GLY A 85 14.91 4.08 14.20
C GLY A 85 15.43 5.44 13.70
N MET A 86 15.62 5.60 12.38
CA MET A 86 16.23 6.78 11.76
C MET A 86 15.23 7.88 11.39
N CYS A 87 13.93 7.69 11.66
CA CYS A 87 12.90 8.70 11.40
C CYS A 87 12.23 9.11 12.70
N ASP A 88 12.12 10.41 12.91
CA ASP A 88 11.25 11.00 13.91
C ASP A 88 9.78 10.71 13.60
N GLU A 89 8.90 10.96 14.58
CA GLU A 89 7.45 10.72 14.48
C GLU A 89 6.83 11.35 13.21
N ALA A 90 7.23 12.57 12.86
CA ALA A 90 6.77 13.26 11.66
C ALA A 90 7.22 12.56 10.35
N GLY A 91 8.46 12.05 10.32
CA GLY A 91 9.00 11.33 9.17
C GLY A 91 8.31 9.99 8.97
N LEU A 92 8.04 9.28 10.07
CA LEU A 92 7.27 8.02 10.04
C LEU A 92 5.82 8.26 9.61
N ALA A 93 5.16 9.29 10.15
CA ALA A 93 3.81 9.69 9.77
C ALA A 93 3.68 9.98 8.27
N SER A 94 4.64 10.72 7.71
CA SER A 94 4.68 11.02 6.27
C SER A 94 4.76 9.75 5.41
N LYS A 95 5.64 8.80 5.78
CA LYS A 95 5.80 7.52 5.07
C LYS A 95 4.54 6.66 5.14
N VAL A 96 3.87 6.63 6.29
CA VAL A 96 2.61 5.89 6.41
C VAL A 96 1.50 6.58 5.64
N ASN A 97 1.43 7.90 5.63
CA ASN A 97 0.45 8.60 4.81
C ASN A 97 0.62 8.24 3.32
N GLU A 98 1.86 8.27 2.81
CA GLU A 98 2.16 7.84 1.44
C GLU A 98 1.73 6.40 1.16
N LEU A 99 1.98 5.47 2.10
CA LEU A 99 1.53 4.08 2.00
C LEU A 99 0.00 4.00 1.92
N LEU A 100 -0.73 4.71 2.78
CA LEU A 100 -2.18 4.71 2.82
C LEU A 100 -2.77 5.27 1.52
N GLU A 101 -2.24 6.40 1.02
CA GLU A 101 -2.68 7.01 -0.24
C GLU A 101 -2.51 6.05 -1.42
N LEU A 102 -1.39 5.32 -1.50
CA LEU A 102 -1.16 4.32 -2.54
C LEU A 102 -2.13 3.14 -2.43
N CYS A 103 -2.45 2.70 -1.21
CA CYS A 103 -3.40 1.62 -0.97
C CYS A 103 -4.83 2.04 -1.34
N GLU A 104 -5.24 3.26 -0.97
CA GLU A 104 -6.55 3.80 -1.34
C GLU A 104 -6.70 3.93 -2.86
N ARG A 105 -5.65 4.40 -3.54
CA ARG A 105 -5.62 4.46 -5.02
C ARG A 105 -5.67 3.09 -5.68
N ALA A 106 -5.08 2.07 -5.07
CA ALA A 106 -5.19 0.69 -5.54
C ALA A 106 -6.61 0.12 -5.35
N ALA A 107 -7.29 0.50 -4.27
CA ALA A 107 -8.66 0.08 -3.96
C ALA A 107 -9.74 0.83 -4.76
N LYS A 108 -9.43 2.01 -5.32
CA LYS A 108 -10.36 2.74 -6.19
C LYS A 108 -10.66 1.89 -7.44
N PRO A 109 -11.93 1.60 -7.76
CA PRO A 109 -12.28 0.88 -8.97
C PRO A 109 -11.84 1.71 -10.17
N THR A 110 -11.04 1.10 -11.05
CA THR A 110 -10.74 1.67 -12.37
C THR A 110 -12.00 1.47 -13.20
N ALA A 111 -12.79 2.53 -13.37
CA ALA A 111 -14.04 2.53 -14.13
C ALA A 111 -13.82 2.18 -15.61
#